data_AF-C1IEE0-F1
#
_entry.id   AF-C1IEE0-F1
#
_cell.length_a   1.000
_cell.length_b   1.000
_cell.length_c   1.000
_cell.angle_alpha   90.00
_cell.angle_beta   90.00
_cell.angle_gamma   90.00
#
_symmetry.space_group_name_H-M   'P 1'
#
loop_
_entity.id
_entity.type
_entity.pdbx_description
1 polymer ?
#
loop_
_entity_poly.entity_id
_entity_poly.type
_entity_poly.pdbx_seq_one_letter_code
_entity_poly.pdbx_strand_id
1 'polypeptide(L)'
;MMIIPLPTSLIDVLIALNICISSLLIVLAMYLPKPLAFSTFPSVLLLTTMFRLALSISTTRQILLQQDAGHIVEAFGNFVVGGNLAVGLVIFLILTVVNFLVITKGSERVAEVAARFTLDAMPGKQMSIDSDLRAGLIEPHQARQRRENLAKESQLFGAMDGAMKFVKGDAIAGLVIVFINMLGGFAIGVLQNGMDASAAMHIYSVLTIGDGLIAQIPALLISLTAGMIITRVSADGQQVDANIGREIAEQLTSQPKAWIMSAAGMFGFALLPGMPTMVFITISLVALGSGLFQLWRSKQNAIRQEADQRHAQQLAPEENGHQDLRRFNPTRAYLLQFGQSNHNSEAAATLIQSIRRLRNRLVYRFGFTLPGFDIEFSPLLADDEFRFCVYEIPLVTATFGVPYLAVRKSVVDSWHSEQTDDDHAQLIQGIAERNETHLCWLPPDHPLLQKDEQLTWNAGQLIMERMEQAIHQSAAQFIGLQESKSILNWLESEQPELA
;
A
#
# COMPACT_ATOMS: atom_id res chain seq x y z
N MET A 1 1.58 2.53 -48.46
CA MET A 1 2.36 3.74 -48.15
C MET A 1 3.75 3.67 -48.77
N MET A 2 4.63 2.75 -48.35
CA MET A 2 6.04 2.71 -48.82
C MET A 2 6.24 2.70 -50.35
N ILE A 3 5.34 2.10 -51.13
CA ILE A 3 5.53 1.91 -52.59
C ILE A 3 4.79 2.98 -53.42
N ILE A 4 3.71 3.56 -52.90
CA ILE A 4 2.79 4.42 -53.69
C ILE A 4 3.07 5.90 -53.39
N PRO A 5 3.15 6.78 -54.40
CA PRO A 5 3.26 8.21 -54.19
C PRO A 5 2.02 8.77 -53.49
N LEU A 6 2.22 9.60 -52.46
CA LEU A 6 1.14 10.16 -51.65
C LEU A 6 1.10 11.67 -51.81
N PRO A 7 -0.08 12.28 -52.00
CA PRO A 7 -0.20 13.72 -52.02
C PRO A 7 0.16 14.31 -50.65
N THR A 8 0.74 15.50 -50.63
CA THR A 8 1.21 16.19 -49.42
C THR A 8 0.09 16.42 -48.41
N SER A 9 -1.13 16.71 -48.87
CA SER A 9 -2.32 16.81 -48.02
C SER A 9 -2.65 15.53 -47.26
N LEU A 10 -2.46 14.36 -47.87
CA LEU A 10 -2.69 13.07 -47.20
C LEU A 10 -1.59 12.75 -46.19
N ILE A 11 -0.36 13.18 -46.46
CA ILE A 11 0.76 13.07 -45.50
C ILE A 11 0.45 13.87 -44.24
N ASP A 12 0.00 15.13 -44.39
CA ASP A 12 -0.39 15.98 -43.27
C ASP A 12 -1.51 15.32 -42.42
N VAL A 13 -2.55 14.77 -43.07
CA VAL A 13 -3.64 14.05 -42.36
C VAL A 13 -3.12 12.85 -41.58
N LEU A 14 -2.21 12.07 -42.16
CA LEU A 14 -1.69 10.86 -41.52
C LEU A 14 -0.70 11.16 -40.39
N ILE A 15 0.07 12.23 -40.52
CA ILE A 15 0.90 12.77 -39.43
C ILE A 15 -0.01 13.20 -38.27
N ALA A 16 -1.05 13.99 -38.54
CA ALA A 16 -1.99 14.42 -37.53
C ALA A 16 -2.70 13.23 -36.85
N LEU A 17 -3.09 12.23 -37.64
CA LEU A 17 -3.66 10.98 -37.14
C LEU A 17 -2.68 10.22 -36.23
N ASN A 18 -1.39 10.16 -36.59
CA ASN A 18 -0.36 9.52 -35.77
C ASN A 18 -0.25 10.19 -34.39
N ILE A 19 -0.15 11.53 -34.37
CA ILE A 19 -0.09 12.32 -33.13
C ILE A 19 -1.36 12.09 -32.30
N CYS A 20 -2.54 12.08 -32.94
CA CYS A 20 -3.82 11.82 -32.29
C CYS A 20 -3.85 10.43 -31.64
N ILE A 21 -3.45 9.38 -32.36
CA ILE A 21 -3.40 8.01 -31.83
C ILE A 21 -2.43 7.92 -30.66
N SER A 22 -1.22 8.49 -30.77
CA SER A 22 -0.25 8.46 -29.67
C SER A 22 -0.73 9.23 -28.44
N SER A 23 -1.41 10.35 -28.62
CA SER A 23 -2.04 11.11 -27.53
C SER A 23 -3.20 10.33 -26.89
N LEU A 24 -4.04 9.68 -27.70
CA LEU A 24 -5.11 8.82 -27.21
C LEU A 24 -4.56 7.66 -26.38
N LEU A 25 -3.46 7.04 -26.82
CA LEU A 25 -2.84 5.91 -26.12
C LEU A 25 -2.32 6.28 -24.73
N ILE A 26 -1.65 7.42 -24.58
CA ILE A 26 -1.17 7.86 -23.25
C ILE A 26 -2.34 8.18 -22.31
N VAL A 27 -3.37 8.86 -22.80
CA VAL A 27 -4.57 9.16 -22.01
C VAL A 27 -5.26 7.86 -21.61
N LEU A 28 -5.46 6.93 -22.55
CA LEU A 28 -6.06 5.63 -22.27
C LEU A 28 -5.27 4.86 -21.20
N ALA A 29 -3.94 4.83 -21.28
CA ALA A 29 -3.10 4.19 -20.27
C ALA A 29 -3.24 4.79 -18.87
N MET A 30 -3.46 6.11 -18.77
CA MET A 30 -3.72 6.77 -17.48
C MET A 30 -5.06 6.36 -16.86
N TYR A 31 -6.08 6.07 -17.67
CA TYR A 31 -7.45 5.77 -17.22
C TYR A 31 -7.69 4.29 -16.92
N LEU A 32 -6.96 3.38 -17.54
CA LEU A 32 -7.15 1.95 -17.28
C LEU A 32 -6.85 1.65 -15.80
N PRO A 33 -7.52 0.67 -15.15
CA PRO A 33 -7.27 0.30 -13.75
C PRO A 33 -6.24 -0.84 -13.58
N LYS A 34 -5.97 -1.63 -14.63
CA LYS A 34 -5.00 -2.74 -14.59
C LYS A 34 -4.23 -2.83 -15.91
N PRO A 35 -2.95 -3.26 -15.90
CA PRO A 35 -2.17 -3.47 -17.14
C PRO A 35 -2.85 -4.46 -18.09
N LEU A 36 -3.41 -5.54 -17.53
CA LEU A 36 -4.14 -6.59 -18.26
C LEU A 36 -5.39 -6.09 -18.99
N ALA A 37 -5.95 -4.94 -18.60
CA ALA A 37 -7.12 -4.37 -19.26
C ALA A 37 -6.80 -3.92 -20.71
N PHE A 38 -5.53 -3.78 -21.06
CA PHE A 38 -5.08 -3.48 -22.42
C PHE A 38 -4.13 -4.55 -22.97
N SER A 39 -4.60 -5.80 -22.94
CA SER A 39 -3.84 -6.96 -23.45
C SER A 39 -3.43 -6.84 -24.93
N THR A 40 -4.13 -6.03 -25.74
CA THR A 40 -3.80 -5.78 -27.15
C THR A 40 -2.75 -4.69 -27.36
N PHE A 41 -2.27 -4.04 -26.29
CA PHE A 41 -1.30 -2.93 -26.37
C PHE A 41 -0.02 -3.26 -27.17
N PRO A 42 0.64 -4.42 -26.99
CA PRO A 42 1.87 -4.72 -27.75
C PRO A 42 1.64 -4.75 -29.25
N SER A 43 0.50 -5.29 -29.70
CA SER A 43 0.12 -5.31 -31.12
C SER A 43 -0.17 -3.91 -31.66
N VAL A 44 -0.83 -3.06 -30.87
CA VAL A 44 -1.08 -1.65 -31.21
C VAL A 44 0.24 -0.88 -31.30
N LEU A 45 1.18 -1.13 -30.38
CA LEU A 45 2.51 -0.52 -30.39
C LEU A 45 3.29 -0.91 -31.64
N LEU A 46 3.30 -2.20 -32.03
CA LEU A 46 3.92 -2.65 -33.28
C LEU A 46 3.29 -1.99 -34.51
N LEU A 47 1.95 -1.94 -34.58
CA LEU A 47 1.25 -1.33 -35.70
C LEU A 47 1.52 0.17 -35.82
N THR A 48 1.49 0.90 -34.70
CA THR A 48 1.75 2.35 -34.68
C THR A 48 3.20 2.68 -34.99
N THR A 49 4.14 1.82 -34.59
CA THR A 49 5.57 1.95 -34.93
C THR A 49 5.80 1.70 -36.42
N MET A 50 5.22 0.64 -36.99
CA MET A 50 5.23 0.37 -38.43
C MET A 50 4.60 1.52 -39.24
N PHE A 51 3.49 2.05 -38.76
CA PHE A 51 2.81 3.20 -39.38
C PHE A 51 3.72 4.44 -39.40
N ARG A 52 4.41 4.73 -38.29
CA ARG A 52 5.38 5.82 -38.21
C ARG A 52 6.53 5.63 -39.19
N LEU A 53 7.15 4.46 -39.21
CA LEU A 53 8.26 4.17 -40.12
C LEU A 53 7.83 4.33 -41.59
N ALA A 54 6.62 3.86 -41.94
CA ALA A 54 6.07 4.02 -43.28
C ALA A 54 5.80 5.50 -43.64
N LEU A 55 5.39 6.32 -42.67
CA LEU A 55 5.25 7.77 -42.85
C LEU A 55 6.60 8.44 -43.05
N SER A 56 7.60 8.15 -42.21
CA SER A 56 8.94 8.72 -42.34
C SER A 56 9.60 8.38 -43.68
N ILE A 57 9.37 7.18 -44.22
CA ILE A 57 9.83 6.83 -45.58
C ILE A 57 9.07 7.59 -46.66
N SER A 58 7.77 7.80 -46.47
CA SER A 58 6.93 8.53 -47.43
C SER A 58 7.25 10.04 -47.46
N THR A 59 7.49 10.65 -46.30
CA THR A 59 7.93 12.04 -46.15
C THR A 59 9.33 12.22 -46.70
N THR A 60 10.27 11.33 -46.37
CA THR A 60 11.63 11.30 -46.95
C THR A 60 11.60 11.33 -48.47
N ARG A 61 10.79 10.47 -49.09
CA ARG A 61 10.67 10.45 -50.54
C ARG A 61 10.16 11.79 -51.08
N GLN A 62 9.20 12.43 -50.41
CA GLN A 62 8.68 13.73 -50.85
C GLN A 62 9.68 14.87 -50.65
N ILE A 63 10.41 14.89 -49.53
CA ILE A 63 11.50 15.82 -49.26
C ILE A 63 12.53 15.75 -50.39
N LEU A 64 12.99 14.55 -50.75
CA LEU A 64 14.04 14.35 -51.74
C LEU A 64 13.60 14.58 -53.19
N LEU A 65 12.34 14.29 -53.55
CA LEU A 65 11.85 14.41 -54.93
C LEU A 65 11.19 15.75 -55.24
N GLN A 66 10.41 16.30 -54.31
CA GLN A 66 9.55 17.47 -54.54
C GLN A 66 9.97 18.70 -53.75
N GLN A 67 10.96 18.59 -52.85
CA GLN A 67 11.34 19.68 -51.93
C GLN A 67 10.18 20.15 -51.06
N ASP A 68 9.20 19.28 -50.84
CA ASP A 68 7.98 19.53 -50.08
C ASP A 68 7.74 18.30 -49.20
N ALA A 69 7.38 18.52 -47.94
CA ALA A 69 7.13 17.48 -46.95
C ALA A 69 5.72 17.53 -46.36
N GLY A 70 4.86 18.44 -46.86
CA GLY A 70 3.60 18.80 -46.23
C GLY A 70 3.73 20.01 -45.31
N HIS A 71 2.60 20.65 -45.05
CA HIS A 71 2.53 21.91 -44.31
C HIS A 71 2.88 21.71 -42.84
N ILE A 72 2.55 20.54 -42.26
CA ILE A 72 2.88 20.26 -40.86
C ILE A 72 4.40 20.18 -40.71
N VAL A 73 5.09 19.48 -41.62
CA VAL A 73 6.55 19.34 -41.59
C VAL A 73 7.26 20.68 -41.72
N GLU A 74 6.83 21.50 -42.68
CA GLU A 74 7.41 22.82 -42.88
C GLU A 74 7.17 23.75 -41.66
N ALA A 75 5.97 23.72 -41.09
CA ALA A 75 5.65 24.52 -39.91
C ALA A 75 6.52 24.16 -38.69
N PHE A 76 6.72 22.86 -38.42
CA PHE A 76 7.58 22.41 -37.32
C PHE A 76 9.07 22.71 -37.57
N GLY A 77 9.53 22.56 -38.81
CA GLY A 77 10.90 22.91 -39.20
C GLY A 77 11.18 24.39 -38.96
N ASN A 78 10.30 25.26 -39.43
CA ASN A 78 10.41 26.71 -39.24
C ASN A 78 10.30 27.13 -37.77
N PHE A 79 9.44 26.46 -37.00
CA PHE A 79 9.28 26.73 -35.56
C PHE A 79 10.58 26.50 -34.78
N VAL A 80 11.30 25.41 -35.04
CA VAL A 80 12.55 25.11 -34.32
C VAL A 80 13.76 25.88 -34.86
N VAL A 81 13.79 26.14 -36.16
CA VAL A 81 14.87 26.93 -36.75
C VAL A 81 14.81 28.39 -36.30
N GLY A 82 13.62 28.96 -36.11
CA GLY A 82 13.45 30.29 -35.50
C GLY A 82 14.21 31.41 -36.24
N GLY A 83 14.50 31.22 -37.53
CA GLY A 83 15.31 32.11 -38.38
C GLY A 83 16.83 31.88 -38.33
N ASN A 84 17.34 30.98 -37.49
CA ASN A 84 18.76 30.61 -37.45
C ASN A 84 18.95 29.09 -37.58
N LEU A 85 19.37 28.67 -38.77
CA LEU A 85 19.55 27.25 -39.10
C LEU A 85 20.51 26.53 -38.17
N ALA A 86 21.61 27.17 -37.77
CA ALA A 86 22.62 26.56 -36.90
C ALA A 86 22.04 26.28 -35.50
N VAL A 87 21.30 27.24 -34.94
CA VAL A 87 20.63 27.07 -33.63
C VAL A 87 19.57 25.97 -33.73
N GLY A 88 18.75 25.97 -34.77
CA GLY A 88 17.74 24.94 -35.01
C GLY A 88 18.35 23.53 -35.10
N LEU A 89 19.46 23.39 -35.84
CA LEU A 89 20.17 22.12 -35.97
C LEU A 89 20.71 21.62 -34.63
N VAL A 90 21.31 22.51 -33.81
CA VAL A 90 21.82 22.15 -32.48
C VAL A 90 20.69 21.68 -31.56
N ILE A 91 19.59 22.44 -31.49
CA ILE A 91 18.42 22.08 -30.67
C ILE A 91 17.86 20.73 -31.13
N PHE A 92 17.68 20.55 -32.43
CA PHE A 92 17.19 19.31 -33.01
C PHE A 92 18.08 18.11 -32.67
N LEU A 93 19.40 18.27 -32.76
CA LEU A 93 20.36 17.21 -32.46
C LEU A 93 20.33 16.83 -30.97
N ILE A 94 20.22 17.82 -30.08
CA ILE A 94 20.02 17.58 -28.64
C ILE A 94 18.72 16.81 -28.39
N LEU A 95 17.59 17.25 -28.95
CA LEU A 95 16.29 16.58 -28.78
C LEU A 95 16.33 15.14 -29.29
N THR A 96 16.93 14.93 -30.46
CA THR A 96 17.08 13.59 -31.07
C THR A 96 17.94 12.67 -30.19
N VAL A 97 19.06 13.17 -29.66
CA VAL A 97 19.95 12.41 -28.79
C VAL A 97 19.27 12.07 -27.46
N VAL A 98 18.57 13.03 -26.84
CA VAL A 98 17.81 12.80 -25.59
C VAL A 98 16.70 11.77 -25.81
N ASN A 99 15.94 11.89 -26.90
CA ASN A 99 14.88 10.95 -27.24
C ASN A 99 15.42 9.52 -27.43
N PHE A 100 16.56 9.34 -28.10
CA PHE A 100 17.15 8.02 -28.29
C PHE A 100 17.82 7.47 -27.03
N LEU A 101 18.81 8.20 -26.47
CA LEU A 101 19.66 7.70 -25.39
C LEU A 101 18.95 7.65 -24.04
N VAL A 102 18.08 8.61 -23.74
CA VAL A 102 17.41 8.70 -22.44
C VAL A 102 16.05 8.03 -22.51
N ILE A 103 15.19 8.44 -23.45
CA ILE A 103 13.79 8.01 -23.45
C ILE A 103 13.66 6.59 -24.02
N THR A 104 14.11 6.35 -25.26
CA THR A 104 13.93 5.07 -25.94
C THR A 104 14.73 3.95 -25.26
N LYS A 105 16.04 4.16 -25.06
CA LYS A 105 16.92 3.20 -24.37
C LYS A 105 16.55 3.02 -22.89
N GLY A 106 16.14 4.07 -22.21
CA GLY A 106 15.67 3.98 -20.83
C GLY A 106 14.41 3.13 -20.72
N SER A 107 13.43 3.39 -21.59
CA SER A 107 12.17 2.65 -21.62
C SER A 107 12.37 1.18 -22.00
N GLU A 108 13.29 0.88 -22.93
CA GLU A 108 13.69 -0.51 -23.27
C GLU A 108 14.20 -1.26 -22.04
N ARG A 109 15.13 -0.67 -21.28
CA ARG A 109 15.68 -1.32 -20.08
C ARG A 109 14.62 -1.51 -19.00
N VAL A 110 13.79 -0.51 -18.76
CA VAL A 110 12.70 -0.62 -17.79
C VAL A 110 11.74 -1.73 -18.20
N ALA A 111 11.42 -1.83 -19.49
CA ALA A 111 10.57 -2.89 -20.03
C ALA A 111 11.19 -4.28 -19.86
N GLU A 112 12.45 -4.45 -20.25
CA GLU A 112 13.17 -5.71 -20.15
C GLU A 112 13.25 -6.20 -18.71
N VAL A 113 13.65 -5.31 -17.79
CA VAL A 113 13.84 -5.65 -16.37
C VAL A 113 12.50 -5.97 -15.70
N ALA A 114 11.46 -5.16 -15.93
CA ALA A 114 10.15 -5.40 -15.35
C ALA A 114 9.48 -6.66 -15.93
N ALA A 115 9.60 -6.90 -17.24
CA ALA A 115 9.11 -8.12 -17.85
C ALA A 115 9.81 -9.35 -17.26
N ARG A 116 11.14 -9.30 -17.14
CA ARG A 116 11.93 -10.38 -16.55
C ARG A 116 11.51 -10.68 -15.11
N PHE A 117 11.45 -9.67 -14.23
CA PHE A 117 11.05 -9.90 -12.84
C PHE A 117 9.61 -10.41 -12.72
N THR A 118 8.70 -9.92 -13.56
CA THR A 118 7.31 -10.39 -13.55
C THR A 118 7.19 -11.82 -14.06
N LEU A 119 7.95 -12.19 -15.09
CA LEU A 119 8.00 -13.55 -15.63
C LEU A 119 8.68 -14.52 -14.66
N ASP A 120 9.75 -14.11 -14.00
CA ASP A 120 10.45 -14.91 -12.98
C ASP A 120 9.56 -15.16 -11.75
N ALA A 121 8.64 -14.24 -11.45
CA ALA A 121 7.64 -14.41 -10.38
C ALA A 121 6.45 -15.31 -10.75
N MET A 122 6.29 -15.70 -12.03
CA MET A 122 5.16 -16.52 -12.50
C MET A 122 5.01 -17.86 -11.79
N PRO A 123 6.08 -18.67 -11.60
CA PRO A 123 5.95 -19.95 -10.92
C PRO A 123 5.48 -19.77 -9.48
N GLY A 124 5.96 -18.73 -8.78
CA GLY A 124 5.51 -18.39 -7.43
C GLY A 124 4.02 -18.03 -7.38
N LYS A 125 3.55 -17.19 -8.31
CA LYS A 125 2.12 -16.87 -8.45
C LYS A 125 1.27 -18.11 -8.78
N GLN A 126 1.75 -19.00 -9.64
CA GLN A 126 1.07 -20.27 -9.95
C GLN A 126 0.99 -21.19 -8.72
N MET A 127 2.10 -21.36 -8.01
CA MET A 127 2.16 -22.16 -6.78
C MET A 127 1.25 -21.59 -5.68
N SER A 128 1.16 -20.27 -5.56
CA SER A 128 0.23 -19.62 -4.62
C SER A 128 -1.23 -19.91 -4.96
N ILE A 129 -1.63 -19.87 -6.24
CA ILE A 129 -2.98 -20.24 -6.66
C ILE A 129 -3.27 -21.72 -6.33
N ASP A 130 -2.29 -22.60 -6.55
CA ASP A 130 -2.43 -24.03 -6.27
C ASP A 130 -2.50 -24.32 -4.77
N SER A 131 -1.74 -23.58 -3.97
CA SER A 131 -1.78 -23.63 -2.51
C SER A 131 -3.12 -23.15 -1.98
N ASP A 132 -3.63 -22.01 -2.46
CA ASP A 132 -4.94 -21.46 -2.08
C ASP A 132 -6.08 -22.43 -2.41
N LEU A 133 -6.03 -23.07 -3.59
CA LEU A 133 -7.01 -24.07 -4.02
C LEU A 133 -6.97 -25.32 -3.12
N ARG A 134 -5.76 -25.80 -2.78
CA ARG A 134 -5.57 -26.95 -1.87
C ARG A 134 -6.01 -26.63 -0.44
N ALA A 135 -5.82 -25.39 0.00
CA ALA A 135 -6.25 -24.90 1.31
C ALA A 135 -7.76 -24.60 1.38
N GLY A 136 -8.49 -24.68 0.26
CA GLY A 136 -9.92 -24.38 0.21
C GLY A 136 -10.26 -22.89 0.33
N LEU A 137 -9.28 -21.99 0.15
CA LEU A 137 -9.48 -20.54 0.19
C LEU A 137 -10.17 -20.00 -1.08
N ILE A 138 -10.04 -20.72 -2.20
CA ILE A 138 -10.63 -20.37 -3.48
C ILE A 138 -11.30 -21.58 -4.13
N GLU A 139 -12.35 -21.32 -4.91
CA GLU A 139 -13.05 -22.36 -5.67
C GLU A 139 -12.31 -22.75 -6.97
N PRO A 140 -12.54 -23.95 -7.53
CA PRO A 140 -11.91 -24.39 -8.78
C PRO A 140 -12.13 -23.45 -9.97
N HIS A 141 -13.32 -22.82 -10.07
CA HIS A 141 -13.60 -21.85 -11.12
C HIS A 141 -12.76 -20.58 -10.97
N GLN A 142 -12.60 -20.08 -9.74
CA GLN A 142 -11.76 -18.92 -9.43
C GLN A 142 -10.28 -19.22 -9.71
N ALA A 143 -9.80 -20.41 -9.34
CA ALA A 143 -8.44 -20.85 -9.65
C ALA A 143 -8.19 -20.89 -11.17
N ARG A 144 -9.14 -21.38 -11.96
CA ARG A 144 -9.05 -21.38 -13.43
C ARG A 144 -8.97 -19.95 -13.99
N GLN A 145 -9.81 -19.04 -13.51
CA GLN A 145 -9.80 -17.64 -13.93
C GLN A 145 -8.49 -16.93 -13.56
N ARG A 146 -7.97 -17.15 -12.35
CA ARG A 146 -6.67 -16.60 -11.92
C ARG A 146 -5.52 -17.12 -12.78
N ARG A 147 -5.50 -18.42 -13.11
CA ARG A 147 -4.50 -19.00 -14.03
C ARG A 147 -4.60 -18.42 -15.45
N GLU A 148 -5.81 -18.19 -15.96
CA GLU A 148 -6.00 -17.55 -17.26
C GLU A 148 -5.49 -16.10 -17.27
N ASN A 149 -5.76 -15.33 -16.22
CA ASN A 149 -5.24 -13.98 -16.06
C ASN A 149 -3.71 -13.98 -15.97
N LEU A 150 -3.12 -14.93 -15.25
CA LEU A 150 -1.67 -15.09 -15.13
C LEU A 150 -1.03 -15.48 -16.48
N ALA A 151 -1.69 -16.32 -17.27
CA ALA A 151 -1.26 -16.63 -18.64
C ALA A 151 -1.29 -15.40 -19.55
N LYS A 152 -2.36 -14.59 -19.48
CA LYS A 152 -2.46 -13.31 -20.20
C LYS A 152 -1.39 -12.32 -19.75
N GLU A 153 -1.04 -12.30 -18.46
CA GLU A 153 0.01 -11.45 -17.91
C GLU A 153 1.37 -11.86 -18.51
N SER A 154 1.64 -13.16 -18.57
CA SER A 154 2.87 -13.72 -19.16
C SER A 154 3.01 -13.34 -20.63
N GLN A 155 1.93 -13.53 -21.40
CA GLN A 155 1.91 -13.18 -22.82
C GLN A 155 2.08 -11.67 -23.02
N LEU A 156 1.45 -10.83 -22.19
CA LEU A 156 1.58 -9.38 -22.27
C LEU A 156 3.02 -8.92 -22.05
N PHE A 157 3.68 -9.36 -20.97
CA PHE A 157 5.05 -8.96 -20.67
C PHE A 157 6.06 -9.55 -21.66
N GLY A 158 5.85 -10.79 -22.13
CA GLY A 158 6.66 -11.39 -23.18
C GLY A 158 6.54 -10.66 -24.53
N ALA A 159 5.31 -10.30 -24.94
CA ALA A 159 5.08 -9.53 -26.17
C ALA A 159 5.58 -8.09 -26.05
N MET A 160 5.51 -7.47 -24.87
CA MET A 160 6.04 -6.13 -24.60
C MET A 160 7.55 -6.03 -24.76
N ASP A 161 8.33 -6.99 -24.23
CA ASP A 161 9.79 -7.02 -24.41
C ASP A 161 10.15 -7.07 -25.91
N GLY A 162 9.45 -7.92 -26.67
CA GLY A 162 9.59 -7.97 -28.12
C GLY A 162 9.24 -6.65 -28.81
N ALA A 163 8.08 -6.07 -28.49
CA ALA A 163 7.60 -4.82 -29.08
C ALA A 163 8.53 -3.63 -28.80
N MET A 164 9.12 -3.55 -27.60
CA MET A 164 10.05 -2.48 -27.23
C MET A 164 11.37 -2.54 -28.01
N LYS A 165 11.84 -3.75 -28.40
CA LYS A 165 12.98 -3.90 -29.32
C LYS A 165 12.68 -3.34 -30.71
N PHE A 166 11.43 -3.42 -31.17
CA PHE A 166 11.01 -2.77 -32.43
C PHE A 166 11.01 -1.24 -32.32
N VAL A 167 10.55 -0.67 -31.19
CA VAL A 167 10.59 0.80 -30.96
C VAL A 167 12.02 1.33 -30.96
N LYS A 168 12.97 0.58 -30.39
CA LYS A 168 14.40 0.91 -30.48
C LYS A 168 14.87 0.91 -31.93
N GLY A 169 14.49 -0.10 -32.72
CA GLY A 169 14.80 -0.19 -34.14
C GLY A 169 14.27 1.01 -34.92
N ASP A 170 13.04 1.44 -34.63
CA ASP A 170 12.41 2.64 -35.21
C ASP A 170 13.20 3.92 -34.88
N ALA A 171 13.64 4.09 -33.63
CA ALA A 171 14.42 5.26 -33.25
C ALA A 171 15.80 5.32 -33.94
N ILE A 172 16.45 4.15 -34.15
CA ILE A 172 17.69 4.06 -34.95
C ILE A 172 17.39 4.40 -36.41
N ALA A 173 16.33 3.85 -36.98
CA ALA A 173 15.92 4.14 -38.35
C ALA A 173 15.64 5.64 -38.55
N GLY A 174 14.96 6.29 -37.59
CA GLY A 174 14.72 7.73 -37.62
C GLY A 174 16.00 8.56 -37.67
N LEU A 175 17.03 8.20 -36.88
CA LEU A 175 18.33 8.88 -36.93
C LEU A 175 19.03 8.68 -38.29
N VAL A 176 18.93 7.49 -38.87
CA VAL A 176 19.48 7.19 -40.20
C VAL A 176 18.73 7.99 -41.28
N ILE A 177 17.40 8.07 -41.19
CA ILE A 177 16.56 8.85 -42.12
C ILE A 177 16.96 10.33 -42.09
N VAL A 178 17.16 10.91 -40.92
CA VAL A 178 17.63 12.29 -40.76
C VAL A 178 18.95 12.51 -41.50
N PHE A 179 19.92 11.59 -41.32
CA PHE A 179 21.21 11.68 -41.98
C PHE A 179 21.09 11.56 -43.52
N ILE A 180 20.27 10.63 -43.99
CA ILE A 180 19.99 10.43 -45.42
C ILE A 180 19.30 11.66 -46.02
N ASN A 181 18.32 12.24 -45.34
CA ASN A 181 17.57 13.39 -45.84
C ASN A 181 18.47 14.64 -45.93
N MET A 182 19.31 14.85 -44.93
CA MET A 182 20.22 16.00 -44.90
C MET A 182 21.32 15.88 -45.97
N LEU A 183 22.01 14.74 -46.07
CA LEU A 183 23.09 14.55 -47.05
C LEU A 183 22.58 14.29 -48.46
N GLY A 184 21.60 13.40 -48.60
CA GLY A 184 20.99 13.07 -49.88
C GLY A 184 20.23 14.25 -50.46
N GLY A 185 19.49 14.99 -49.63
CA GLY A 185 18.80 16.21 -50.04
C GLY A 185 19.77 17.29 -50.50
N PHE A 186 20.85 17.54 -49.74
CA PHE A 186 21.90 18.46 -50.17
C PHE A 186 22.53 18.05 -51.51
N ALA A 187 22.90 16.78 -51.67
CA ALA A 187 23.49 16.27 -52.91
C ALA A 187 22.53 16.40 -54.11
N ILE A 188 21.25 16.02 -53.96
CA ILE A 188 20.23 16.15 -55.01
C ILE A 188 19.96 17.62 -55.32
N GLY A 189 19.86 18.47 -54.29
CA GLY A 189 19.66 19.91 -54.41
C GLY A 189 20.75 20.59 -55.26
N VAL A 190 22.01 20.33 -54.95
CA VAL A 190 23.15 20.95 -55.65
C VAL A 190 23.42 20.29 -57.00
N LEU A 191 23.49 18.96 -57.06
CA LEU A 191 23.95 18.24 -58.25
C LEU A 191 22.86 18.03 -59.31
N GLN A 192 21.60 17.81 -58.89
CA GLN A 192 20.50 17.50 -59.82
C GLN A 192 19.58 18.70 -60.05
N ASN A 193 19.24 19.44 -58.98
CA ASN A 193 18.29 20.56 -59.06
C ASN A 193 18.97 21.92 -59.32
N GLY A 194 20.31 21.95 -59.42
CA GLY A 194 21.09 23.16 -59.73
C GLY A 194 20.96 24.28 -58.70
N MET A 195 20.61 23.95 -57.45
CA MET A 195 20.44 24.93 -56.38
C MET A 195 21.79 25.41 -55.85
N ASP A 196 21.83 26.67 -55.39
CA ASP A 196 22.99 27.14 -54.62
C ASP A 196 23.17 26.30 -53.35
N ALA A 197 24.42 26.02 -52.99
CA ALA A 197 24.75 25.14 -51.87
C ALA A 197 24.14 25.63 -50.54
N SER A 198 24.10 26.95 -50.34
CA SER A 198 23.49 27.55 -49.15
C SER A 198 21.97 27.34 -49.12
N ALA A 199 21.30 27.55 -50.26
CA ALA A 199 19.86 27.38 -50.39
C ALA A 199 19.44 25.91 -50.23
N ALA A 200 20.18 24.99 -50.84
CA ALA A 200 19.96 23.54 -50.67
C ALA A 200 20.15 23.12 -49.21
N MET A 201 21.24 23.55 -48.56
CA MET A 201 21.48 23.25 -47.16
C MET A 201 20.34 23.76 -46.28
N HIS A 202 19.84 24.99 -46.52
CA HIS A 202 18.72 25.56 -45.76
C HIS A 202 17.43 24.76 -45.93
N ILE A 203 16.95 24.57 -47.16
CA ILE A 203 15.66 23.92 -47.44
C ILE A 203 15.65 22.48 -46.90
N TYR A 204 16.64 21.67 -47.27
CA TYR A 204 16.66 20.27 -46.86
C TYR A 204 16.92 20.11 -45.37
N SER A 205 17.67 21.00 -44.73
CA SER A 205 17.84 20.95 -43.27
C SER A 205 16.57 21.34 -42.54
N VAL A 206 15.85 22.39 -42.97
CA VAL A 206 14.56 22.79 -42.36
C VAL A 206 13.54 21.67 -42.47
N LEU A 207 13.37 21.08 -43.67
CA LEU A 207 12.44 19.98 -43.88
C LEU A 207 12.84 18.71 -43.11
N THR A 208 14.13 18.40 -43.04
CA THR A 208 14.63 17.23 -42.29
C THR A 208 14.44 17.42 -40.78
N ILE A 209 14.71 18.61 -40.24
CA ILE A 209 14.47 18.94 -38.84
C ILE A 209 12.98 18.83 -38.54
N GLY A 210 12.11 19.37 -39.40
CA GLY A 210 10.66 19.27 -39.26
C GLY A 210 10.16 17.82 -39.21
N ASP A 211 10.58 16.99 -40.17
CA ASP A 211 10.19 15.58 -40.27
C ASP A 211 10.66 14.79 -39.03
N GLY A 212 11.91 15.01 -38.63
CA GLY A 212 12.50 14.37 -37.46
C GLY A 212 11.78 14.75 -36.15
N LEU A 213 11.42 16.02 -35.96
CA LEU A 213 10.71 16.48 -34.75
C LEU A 213 9.28 15.93 -34.68
N ILE A 214 8.58 15.93 -35.80
CA ILE A 214 7.21 15.39 -35.87
C ILE A 214 7.21 13.90 -35.57
N ALA A 215 8.19 13.15 -36.07
CA ALA A 215 8.32 11.73 -35.76
C ALA A 215 8.62 11.47 -34.27
N GLN A 216 9.29 12.41 -33.58
CA GLN A 216 9.65 12.28 -32.16
C GLN A 216 8.46 12.42 -31.20
N ILE A 217 7.47 13.28 -31.49
CA ILE A 217 6.34 13.51 -30.58
C ILE A 217 5.54 12.22 -30.34
N PRO A 218 5.05 11.49 -31.38
CA PRO A 218 4.44 10.18 -31.22
C PRO A 218 5.34 9.15 -30.53
N ALA A 219 6.64 9.16 -30.82
CA ALA A 219 7.61 8.23 -30.26
C ALA A 219 7.75 8.39 -28.74
N LEU A 220 7.82 9.63 -28.27
CA LEU A 220 7.88 9.96 -26.85
C LEU A 220 6.59 9.55 -26.14
N LEU A 221 5.42 9.91 -26.71
CA LEU A 221 4.13 9.57 -26.13
C LEU A 221 3.92 8.05 -26.02
N ILE A 222 4.27 7.29 -27.07
CA ILE A 222 4.16 5.81 -27.05
C ILE A 222 5.16 5.21 -26.06
N SER A 223 6.40 5.71 -25.98
CA SER A 223 7.41 5.23 -25.02
C SER A 223 6.95 5.47 -23.57
N LEU A 224 6.39 6.65 -23.29
CA LEU A 224 5.82 6.98 -21.98
C LEU A 224 4.62 6.09 -21.65
N THR A 225 3.75 5.83 -22.64
CA THR A 225 2.60 4.92 -22.50
C THR A 225 3.05 3.52 -22.14
N ALA A 226 4.03 2.99 -22.86
CA ALA A 226 4.61 1.67 -22.60
C ALA A 226 5.26 1.61 -21.21
N GLY A 227 6.07 2.62 -20.87
CA GLY A 227 6.67 2.74 -19.54
C GLY A 227 5.63 2.71 -18.43
N MET A 228 4.58 3.52 -18.56
CA MET A 228 3.47 3.60 -17.58
C MET A 228 2.71 2.28 -17.42
N ILE A 229 2.45 1.55 -18.51
CA ILE A 229 1.76 0.26 -18.45
C ILE A 229 2.63 -0.80 -17.73
N ILE A 230 3.95 -0.78 -17.97
CA ILE A 230 4.89 -1.75 -17.40
C ILE A 230 5.18 -1.49 -15.92
N THR A 231 5.40 -0.23 -15.54
CA THR A 231 5.75 0.12 -14.15
C THR A 231 4.55 0.10 -13.20
N ARG A 232 3.36 -0.19 -13.73
CA ARG A 232 2.15 -0.30 -12.94
C ARG A 232 2.17 -1.56 -12.09
N VAL A 233 2.25 -1.36 -10.78
CA VAL A 233 2.05 -2.42 -9.79
C VAL A 233 0.57 -2.75 -9.75
N SER A 234 0.20 -3.98 -10.08
CA SER A 234 -1.15 -4.47 -9.84
C SER A 234 -1.28 -4.69 -8.33
N ALA A 235 -1.93 -3.78 -7.62
CA ALA A 235 -2.34 -4.04 -6.25
C ALA A 235 -3.40 -5.16 -6.29
N ASP A 236 -3.05 -6.34 -5.80
CA ASP A 236 -3.99 -7.43 -5.58
C ASP A 236 -4.94 -7.02 -4.46
N GLY A 237 -6.08 -6.42 -4.83
CA GLY A 237 -7.16 -6.14 -3.89
C GLY A 237 -7.88 -4.80 -4.11
N GLN A 238 -9.14 -4.90 -4.53
CA GLN A 238 -10.25 -3.99 -4.22
C GLN A 238 -10.27 -2.52 -4.68
N GLN A 239 -9.25 -1.92 -5.29
CA GLN A 239 -9.43 -0.60 -5.91
C GLN A 239 -9.76 -0.73 -7.40
N VAL A 240 -11.06 -0.82 -7.70
CA VAL A 240 -11.61 -0.96 -9.06
C VAL A 240 -11.56 0.39 -9.84
N ASP A 241 -11.44 1.52 -9.15
CA ASP A 241 -11.67 2.86 -9.74
C ASP A 241 -10.49 3.85 -9.67
N ALA A 242 -9.29 3.41 -9.28
CA ALA A 242 -8.14 4.31 -9.20
C ALA A 242 -7.45 4.44 -10.58
N ASN A 243 -7.62 5.60 -11.21
CA ASN A 243 -6.78 6.01 -12.35
C ASN A 243 -5.45 6.58 -11.84
N ILE A 244 -4.38 6.44 -12.64
CA ILE A 244 -3.01 6.79 -12.23
C ILE A 244 -2.90 8.28 -11.86
N GLY A 245 -3.63 9.13 -12.58
CA GLY A 245 -3.65 10.57 -12.31
C GLY A 245 -4.19 10.90 -10.92
N ARG A 246 -5.26 10.22 -10.48
CA ARG A 246 -5.80 10.41 -9.13
C ARG A 246 -4.88 9.81 -8.07
N GLU A 247 -4.27 8.66 -8.32
CA GLU A 247 -3.34 8.04 -7.37
C GLU A 247 -2.09 8.92 -7.15
N ILE A 248 -1.48 9.45 -8.22
CA ILE A 248 -0.38 10.41 -8.13
C ILE A 248 -0.82 11.67 -7.38
N ALA A 249 -2.01 12.19 -7.68
CA ALA A 249 -2.53 13.36 -6.99
C ALA A 249 -2.76 13.10 -5.50
N GLU A 250 -3.37 11.97 -5.13
CA GLU A 250 -3.61 11.56 -3.75
C GLU A 250 -2.29 11.29 -3.00
N GLN A 251 -1.31 10.63 -3.63
CA GLN A 251 0.01 10.40 -3.02
C GLN A 251 0.80 11.70 -2.83
N LEU A 252 0.81 12.58 -3.83
CA LEU A 252 1.49 13.88 -3.72
C LEU A 252 0.80 14.79 -2.69
N THR A 253 -0.53 14.75 -2.58
CA THR A 253 -1.30 15.59 -1.65
C THR A 253 -1.51 14.99 -0.26
N SER A 254 -1.16 13.73 -0.04
CA SER A 254 -1.27 13.08 1.28
C SER A 254 -0.06 13.33 2.19
N GLN A 255 1.00 13.94 1.67
CA GLN A 255 2.25 14.21 2.41
C GLN A 255 2.48 15.72 2.62
N PRO A 256 1.75 16.39 3.53
CA PRO A 256 1.86 17.83 3.73
C PRO A 256 3.26 18.30 4.17
N LYS A 257 4.02 17.44 4.87
CA LYS A 257 5.41 17.74 5.26
C LYS A 257 6.32 17.94 4.04
N ALA A 258 6.10 17.17 2.97
CA ALA A 258 6.89 17.31 1.74
C ALA A 258 6.68 18.69 1.10
N TRP A 259 5.43 19.15 1.00
CA TRP A 259 5.08 20.47 0.47
C TRP A 259 5.72 21.62 1.24
N ILE A 260 5.71 21.56 2.58
CA ILE A 260 6.32 22.58 3.44
C ILE A 260 7.84 22.61 3.28
N MET A 261 8.49 21.44 3.22
CA MET A 261 9.94 21.35 3.02
C MET A 261 10.35 21.84 1.62
N SER A 262 9.58 21.50 0.59
CA SER A 262 9.78 22.04 -0.76
C SER A 262 9.61 23.56 -0.80
N ALA A 263 8.63 24.11 -0.08
CA ALA A 263 8.43 25.56 0.01
C ALA A 263 9.61 26.28 0.65
N ALA A 264 10.17 25.72 1.73
CA ALA A 264 11.38 26.23 2.37
C ALA A 264 12.59 26.19 1.43
N GLY A 265 12.75 25.11 0.65
CA GLY A 265 13.79 25.01 -0.38
C GLY A 265 13.64 26.05 -1.49
N MET A 266 12.42 26.26 -2.00
CA MET A 266 12.14 27.28 -3.01
C MET A 266 12.37 28.70 -2.47
N PHE A 267 12.06 28.96 -1.20
CA PHE A 267 12.38 30.22 -0.54
C PHE A 267 13.89 30.43 -0.44
N GLY A 268 14.66 29.38 -0.13
CA GLY A 268 16.12 29.42 -0.15
C GLY A 268 16.69 29.79 -1.53
N PHE A 269 16.12 29.24 -2.62
CA PHE A 269 16.50 29.62 -3.98
C PHE A 269 16.15 31.08 -4.32
N ALA A 270 15.09 31.63 -3.75
CA ALA A 270 14.72 33.04 -3.95
C ALA A 270 15.72 34.03 -3.32
N LEU A 271 16.52 33.59 -2.34
CA LEU A 271 17.54 34.42 -1.68
C LEU A 271 18.88 34.44 -2.46
N LEU A 272 19.06 33.57 -3.45
CA LEU A 272 20.27 33.52 -4.27
C LEU A 272 20.27 34.68 -5.30
N PRO A 273 21.33 35.51 -5.33
CA PRO A 273 21.43 36.62 -6.27
C PRO A 273 21.56 36.10 -7.72
N GLY A 274 20.80 36.69 -8.64
CA GLY A 274 20.77 36.31 -10.06
C GLY A 274 19.65 35.33 -10.45
N MET A 275 18.91 34.78 -9.48
CA MET A 275 17.73 33.95 -9.76
C MET A 275 16.46 34.80 -9.90
N PRO A 276 15.46 34.37 -10.70
CA PRO A 276 14.17 35.05 -10.82
C PRO A 276 13.37 34.94 -9.51
N THR A 277 13.69 35.83 -8.56
CA THR A 277 13.20 35.79 -7.16
C THR A 277 11.69 35.74 -7.05
N MET A 278 10.97 36.53 -7.87
CA MET A 278 9.51 36.54 -7.90
C MET A 278 8.92 35.17 -8.25
N VAL A 279 9.51 34.44 -9.19
CA VAL A 279 9.02 33.09 -9.58
C VAL A 279 9.19 32.12 -8.43
N PHE A 280 10.35 32.10 -7.77
CA PHE A 280 10.60 31.21 -6.64
C PHE A 280 9.75 31.56 -5.41
N ILE A 281 9.52 32.85 -5.13
CA ILE A 281 8.65 33.30 -4.04
C ILE A 281 7.21 32.85 -4.30
N THR A 282 6.68 33.02 -5.52
CA THR A 282 5.30 32.59 -5.83
C THR A 282 5.13 31.07 -5.68
N ILE A 283 6.07 30.27 -6.19
CA ILE A 283 6.03 28.81 -6.05
C ILE A 283 6.15 28.40 -4.58
N SER A 284 7.04 29.04 -3.81
CA SER A 284 7.19 28.80 -2.37
C SER A 284 5.89 29.07 -1.61
N LEU A 285 5.22 30.19 -1.91
CA LEU A 285 3.99 30.59 -1.23
C LEU A 285 2.82 29.66 -1.57
N VAL A 286 2.71 29.22 -2.83
CA VAL A 286 1.72 28.22 -3.27
C VAL A 286 1.96 26.87 -2.58
N ALA A 287 3.22 26.41 -2.54
CA ALA A 287 3.58 25.14 -1.92
C ALA A 287 3.38 25.14 -0.39
N LEU A 288 3.68 26.27 0.27
CA LEU A 288 3.46 26.43 1.71
C LEU A 288 1.96 26.50 2.01
N GLY A 289 1.19 27.22 1.19
CA GLY A 289 -0.26 27.31 1.28
C GLY A 289 -0.95 25.95 1.12
N SER A 290 -0.56 25.15 0.12
CA SER A 290 -1.11 23.82 -0.11
C SER A 290 -0.77 22.85 1.03
N GLY A 291 0.47 22.87 1.54
CA GLY A 291 0.89 22.04 2.67
C GLY A 291 0.18 22.38 3.98
N LEU A 292 0.05 23.67 4.30
CA LEU A 292 -0.70 24.13 5.49
C LEU A 292 -2.20 23.84 5.36
N PHE A 293 -2.79 24.03 4.19
CA PHE A 293 -4.20 23.71 3.92
C PHE A 293 -4.49 22.21 4.10
N GLN A 294 -3.59 21.34 3.63
CA GLN A 294 -3.69 19.89 3.83
C GLN A 294 -3.55 19.50 5.31
N LEU A 295 -2.61 20.09 6.05
CA LEU A 295 -2.50 19.86 7.50
C LEU A 295 -3.77 20.28 8.23
N TRP A 296 -4.30 21.45 7.89
CA TRP A 296 -5.51 21.96 8.50
C TRP A 296 -6.71 21.05 8.22
N ARG A 297 -6.87 20.58 6.98
CA ARG A 297 -7.93 19.64 6.58
C ARG A 297 -7.78 18.27 7.24
N SER A 298 -6.55 17.75 7.34
CA SER A 298 -6.25 16.50 8.04
C SER A 298 -6.58 16.61 9.54
N LYS A 299 -6.19 17.72 10.17
CA LYS A 299 -6.50 18.01 11.58
C LYS A 299 -8.00 18.21 11.81
N GLN A 300 -8.73 18.86 10.89
CA GLN A 300 -10.19 18.98 10.96
C GLN A 300 -10.90 17.64 10.82
N ASN A 301 -10.42 16.74 9.95
CA ASN A 301 -10.96 15.39 9.84
C ASN A 301 -10.69 14.57 11.11
N ALA A 302 -9.50 14.70 11.71
CA ALA A 302 -9.18 14.06 13.00
C ALA A 302 -10.03 14.63 14.15
N ILE A 303 -10.22 15.96 14.22
CA ILE A 303 -11.07 16.61 15.22
C ILE A 303 -12.54 16.23 15.02
N ARG A 304 -13.03 16.10 13.78
CA ARG A 304 -14.38 15.59 13.50
C ARG A 304 -14.53 14.14 13.92
N GLN A 305 -13.56 13.28 13.62
CA GLN A 305 -13.57 11.88 14.07
C GLN A 305 -13.52 11.78 15.61
N GLU A 306 -12.73 12.61 16.28
CA GLU A 306 -12.73 12.69 17.75
C GLU A 306 -14.03 13.29 18.29
N ALA A 307 -14.63 14.28 17.63
CA ALA A 307 -15.91 14.85 18.04
C ALA A 307 -17.07 13.85 17.85
N ASP A 308 -17.05 13.07 16.77
CA ASP A 308 -18.01 11.99 16.50
C ASP A 308 -17.82 10.80 17.45
N GLN A 309 -16.58 10.54 17.91
CA GLN A 309 -16.27 9.57 18.97
C GLN A 309 -16.70 10.07 20.35
N ARG A 310 -16.48 11.36 20.66
CA ARG A 310 -16.89 11.99 21.93
C ARG A 310 -18.42 12.18 22.01
N HIS A 311 -19.09 12.51 20.91
CA HIS A 311 -20.56 12.49 20.84
C HIS A 311 -21.10 11.08 21.03
N ALA A 312 -20.43 10.04 20.51
CA ALA A 312 -20.81 8.65 20.75
C ALA A 312 -20.56 8.18 22.19
N GLN A 313 -19.66 8.84 22.95
CA GLN A 313 -19.42 8.57 24.37
C GLN A 313 -20.26 9.43 25.32
N GLN A 314 -20.91 10.49 24.83
CA GLN A 314 -21.72 11.42 25.64
C GLN A 314 -23.23 11.11 25.62
N LEU A 315 -23.72 10.19 24.78
CA LEU A 315 -25.07 9.66 24.95
C LEU A 315 -25.08 8.63 26.08
N ALA A 316 -25.84 8.95 27.14
CA ALA A 316 -26.10 8.04 28.26
C ALA A 316 -26.79 6.75 27.77
N PRO A 317 -26.45 5.55 28.30
CA PRO A 317 -26.99 4.27 27.85
C PRO A 317 -28.45 3.99 28.27
N GLU A 318 -29.26 5.00 28.57
CA GLU A 318 -30.64 4.80 29.05
C GLU A 318 -31.69 4.83 27.93
N GLU A 319 -31.32 5.10 26.67
CA GLU A 319 -32.27 5.14 25.54
C GLU A 319 -31.95 4.17 24.39
N ASN A 320 -31.39 2.98 24.66
CA ASN A 320 -31.23 1.97 23.60
C ASN A 320 -32.47 1.08 23.46
N GLY A 321 -33.53 1.68 22.93
CA GLY A 321 -34.56 0.99 22.16
C GLY A 321 -34.27 1.15 20.66
N HIS A 322 -33.89 0.06 19.99
CA HIS A 322 -33.80 -0.05 18.52
C HIS A 322 -32.76 0.83 17.79
N GLN A 323 -31.49 0.81 18.20
CA GLN A 323 -30.41 1.14 17.27
C GLN A 323 -29.41 0.00 17.15
N ASP A 324 -29.31 -0.51 15.93
CA ASP A 324 -28.34 -1.52 15.50
C ASP A 324 -26.93 -0.90 15.49
N LEU A 325 -26.16 -1.19 16.54
CA LEU A 325 -24.78 -0.74 16.73
C LEU A 325 -23.85 -1.48 15.76
N ARG A 326 -23.91 -1.13 14.47
CA ARG A 326 -22.96 -1.58 13.43
C ARG A 326 -21.61 -0.85 13.51
N ARG A 327 -21.07 -0.63 14.72
CA ARG A 327 -19.70 -0.17 14.91
C ARG A 327 -18.88 -1.33 15.45
N PHE A 328 -17.76 -1.61 14.80
CA PHE A 328 -16.83 -2.64 15.23
C PHE A 328 -16.26 -2.27 16.61
N ASN A 329 -16.67 -3.01 17.64
CA ASN A 329 -16.11 -2.92 18.98
C ASN A 329 -15.25 -4.17 19.20
N PRO A 330 -13.91 -4.08 19.18
CA PRO A 330 -13.06 -5.25 19.32
C PRO A 330 -13.24 -5.86 20.71
N THR A 331 -13.44 -7.17 20.77
CA THR A 331 -13.57 -7.92 22.02
C THR A 331 -12.27 -7.85 22.82
N ARG A 332 -12.38 -7.62 24.14
CA ARG A 332 -11.24 -7.58 25.06
C ARG A 332 -10.72 -9.00 25.35
N ALA A 333 -9.46 -9.25 25.01
CA ALA A 333 -8.84 -10.58 25.07
C ALA A 333 -8.76 -11.16 26.49
N TYR A 334 -8.08 -10.46 27.40
CA TYR A 334 -8.06 -10.79 28.83
C TYR A 334 -8.63 -9.62 29.63
N LEU A 335 -9.69 -9.90 30.37
CA LEU A 335 -10.43 -8.90 31.14
C LEU A 335 -10.53 -9.33 32.61
N LEU A 336 -10.11 -8.45 33.51
CA LEU A 336 -10.28 -8.61 34.95
C LEU A 336 -11.43 -7.70 35.39
N GLN A 337 -12.45 -8.28 36.00
CA GLN A 337 -13.61 -7.55 36.52
C GLN A 337 -13.66 -7.61 38.04
N PHE A 338 -13.98 -6.47 38.63
CA PHE A 338 -14.19 -6.30 40.07
C PHE A 338 -15.50 -5.54 40.31
N GLY A 339 -16.09 -5.68 41.50
CA GLY A 339 -17.16 -4.78 41.95
C GLY A 339 -16.72 -3.30 41.98
N GLN A 340 -17.63 -2.38 41.69
CA GLN A 340 -17.35 -0.94 41.57
C GLN A 340 -16.66 -0.33 42.79
N SER A 341 -16.97 -0.83 44.00
CA SER A 341 -16.37 -0.41 45.27
C SER A 341 -14.85 -0.60 45.34
N ASN A 342 -14.30 -1.53 44.55
CA ASN A 342 -12.88 -1.90 44.59
C ASN A 342 -11.97 -1.02 43.71
N HIS A 343 -12.51 0.00 43.03
CA HIS A 343 -11.74 0.84 42.09
C HIS A 343 -10.46 1.43 42.69
N ASN A 344 -10.51 1.82 43.98
CA ASN A 344 -9.39 2.40 44.72
C ASN A 344 -8.90 1.49 45.87
N SER A 345 -9.21 0.19 45.81
CA SER A 345 -8.80 -0.76 46.85
C SER A 345 -7.34 -1.19 46.69
N GLU A 346 -6.55 -1.08 47.75
CA GLU A 346 -5.16 -1.56 47.78
C GLU A 346 -5.07 -3.07 47.54
N ALA A 347 -6.06 -3.83 48.01
CA ALA A 347 -6.16 -5.27 47.77
C ALA A 347 -6.31 -5.58 46.28
N ALA A 348 -7.12 -4.80 45.56
CA ALA A 348 -7.34 -5.00 44.12
C ALA A 348 -6.08 -4.66 43.33
N ALA A 349 -5.42 -3.55 43.67
CA ALA A 349 -4.14 -3.16 43.05
C ALA A 349 -3.05 -4.24 43.25
N THR A 350 -2.93 -4.78 44.47
CA THR A 350 -1.98 -5.84 44.82
C THR A 350 -2.24 -7.12 44.04
N LEU A 351 -3.51 -7.53 43.92
CA LEU A 351 -3.90 -8.71 43.14
C LEU A 351 -3.62 -8.52 41.65
N ILE A 352 -4.01 -7.38 41.07
CA ILE A 352 -3.74 -7.05 39.66
C ILE A 352 -2.24 -7.11 39.37
N GLN A 353 -1.40 -6.55 40.24
CA GLN A 353 0.05 -6.58 40.08
C GLN A 353 0.58 -8.03 40.16
N SER A 354 0.02 -8.84 41.04
CA SER A 354 0.40 -10.25 41.21
C SER A 354 0.04 -11.08 39.97
N ILE A 355 -1.16 -10.88 39.41
CA ILE A 355 -1.61 -11.51 38.16
C ILE A 355 -0.72 -11.09 36.97
N ARG A 356 -0.35 -9.80 36.89
CA ARG A 356 0.58 -9.32 35.85
C ARG A 356 1.96 -9.97 35.96
N ARG A 357 2.48 -10.14 37.18
CA ARG A 357 3.75 -10.85 37.43
C ARG A 357 3.65 -12.33 37.05
N LEU A 358 2.53 -12.99 37.37
CA LEU A 358 2.25 -14.36 36.95
C LEU A 358 2.29 -14.49 35.42
N ARG A 359 1.57 -13.63 34.68
CA ARG A 359 1.60 -13.63 33.21
C ARG A 359 3.03 -13.48 32.67
N ASN A 360 3.79 -12.51 33.19
CA ASN A 360 5.18 -12.29 32.74
C ASN A 360 6.06 -13.52 33.00
N ARG A 361 5.88 -14.19 34.14
CA ARG A 361 6.57 -15.44 34.46
C ARG A 361 6.23 -16.55 33.46
N LEU A 362 4.95 -16.66 33.05
CA LEU A 362 4.51 -17.65 32.06
C LEU A 362 5.11 -17.37 30.67
N VAL A 363 5.06 -16.11 30.22
CA VAL A 363 5.68 -15.68 28.96
C VAL A 363 7.18 -16.01 28.96
N TYR A 364 7.90 -15.67 30.04
CA TYR A 364 9.33 -15.95 30.16
C TYR A 364 9.64 -17.45 30.18
N ARG A 365 8.81 -18.27 30.86
CA ARG A 365 9.04 -19.70 31.01
C ARG A 365 8.77 -20.49 29.74
N PHE A 366 7.73 -20.13 28.98
CA PHE A 366 7.25 -20.91 27.85
C PHE A 366 7.53 -20.27 26.48
N GLY A 367 7.92 -19.00 26.42
CA GLY A 367 8.37 -18.35 25.18
C GLY A 367 7.27 -17.94 24.20
N PHE A 368 6.00 -17.88 24.60
CA PHE A 368 4.89 -17.38 23.78
C PHE A 368 4.37 -16.03 24.27
N THR A 369 3.76 -15.24 23.38
CA THR A 369 3.15 -13.95 23.73
C THR A 369 1.75 -14.13 24.29
N LEU A 370 1.45 -13.42 25.39
CA LEU A 370 0.11 -13.34 25.99
C LEU A 370 -0.39 -11.90 25.99
N PRO A 371 -1.71 -11.67 25.85
CA PRO A 371 -2.26 -10.32 25.82
C PRO A 371 -2.12 -9.56 27.16
N GLY A 372 -2.34 -8.25 27.09
CA GLY A 372 -2.54 -7.40 28.26
C GLY A 372 -3.83 -7.74 29.01
N PHE A 373 -3.90 -7.36 30.28
CA PHE A 373 -5.16 -7.40 31.03
C PHE A 373 -5.82 -6.03 30.96
N ASP A 374 -7.03 -5.99 30.41
CA ASP A 374 -7.97 -4.90 30.63
C ASP A 374 -8.60 -5.05 32.02
N ILE A 375 -8.87 -3.91 32.66
CA ILE A 375 -9.43 -3.87 34.03
C ILE A 375 -10.75 -3.12 33.95
N GLU A 376 -11.82 -3.76 34.44
CA GLU A 376 -13.15 -3.17 34.50
C GLU A 376 -13.68 -3.24 35.92
N PHE A 377 -14.20 -2.12 36.39
CA PHE A 377 -14.96 -2.05 37.64
C PHE A 377 -16.42 -1.89 37.24
N SER A 378 -17.26 -2.82 37.67
CA SER A 378 -18.65 -2.88 37.22
C SER A 378 -19.60 -2.76 38.42
N PRO A 379 -20.66 -1.96 38.31
CA PRO A 379 -21.70 -1.89 39.34
C PRO A 379 -22.60 -3.14 39.36
N LEU A 380 -22.52 -4.01 38.35
CA LEU A 380 -23.31 -5.24 38.26
C LEU A 380 -22.68 -6.41 39.03
N LEU A 381 -21.41 -6.28 39.44
CA LEU A 381 -20.68 -7.29 40.20
C LEU A 381 -20.79 -7.00 41.70
N ALA A 382 -20.89 -8.07 42.50
CA ALA A 382 -20.83 -7.93 43.96
C ALA A 382 -19.45 -7.43 44.41
N ASP A 383 -19.41 -6.76 45.56
CA ASP A 383 -18.18 -6.15 46.11
C ASP A 383 -17.08 -7.18 46.41
N ASP A 384 -17.47 -8.42 46.73
CA ASP A 384 -16.59 -9.53 47.03
C ASP A 384 -16.36 -10.45 45.82
N GLU A 385 -16.76 -10.05 44.61
CA GLU A 385 -16.64 -10.86 43.41
C GLU A 385 -15.48 -10.42 42.51
N PHE A 386 -14.65 -11.37 42.13
CA PHE A 386 -13.64 -11.24 41.09
C PHE A 386 -13.98 -12.14 39.90
N ARG A 387 -13.86 -11.60 38.69
CA ARG A 387 -13.95 -12.38 37.45
C ARG A 387 -12.74 -12.19 36.56
N PHE A 388 -12.24 -13.29 36.02
CA PHE A 388 -11.34 -13.27 34.87
C PHE A 388 -12.07 -13.80 33.65
N CYS A 389 -12.10 -12.98 32.61
CA CYS A 389 -12.80 -13.27 31.36
C CYS A 389 -11.81 -13.39 30.21
N VAL A 390 -12.09 -14.33 29.31
CA VAL A 390 -11.39 -14.52 28.05
C VAL A 390 -12.37 -14.19 26.94
N TYR A 391 -12.06 -13.21 26.09
CA TYR A 391 -13.01 -12.65 25.11
C TYR A 391 -14.34 -12.23 25.74
N GLU A 392 -14.28 -11.56 26.90
CA GLU A 392 -15.45 -11.12 27.69
C GLU A 392 -16.35 -12.25 28.23
N ILE A 393 -15.94 -13.52 28.07
CA ILE A 393 -16.63 -14.68 28.65
C ILE A 393 -15.95 -15.04 29.98
N PRO A 394 -16.69 -15.06 31.12
CA PRO A 394 -16.13 -15.42 32.42
C PRO A 394 -15.56 -16.84 32.41
N LEU A 395 -14.26 -16.97 32.70
CA LEU A 395 -13.55 -18.24 32.83
C LEU A 395 -13.28 -18.60 34.29
N VAL A 396 -12.97 -17.60 35.12
CA VAL A 396 -12.81 -17.77 36.57
C VAL A 396 -13.72 -16.77 37.27
N THR A 397 -14.53 -17.26 38.19
CA THR A 397 -15.31 -16.50 39.17
C THR A 397 -14.82 -16.90 40.56
N ALA A 398 -14.52 -15.92 41.41
CA ALA A 398 -13.94 -16.19 42.73
C ALA A 398 -14.30 -15.11 43.74
N THR A 399 -14.28 -15.48 45.02
CA THR A 399 -14.45 -14.55 46.13
C THR A 399 -13.17 -13.73 46.34
N PHE A 400 -13.31 -12.43 46.53
CA PHE A 400 -12.23 -11.45 46.62
C PHE A 400 -12.43 -10.52 47.83
N GLY A 401 -11.32 -10.07 48.42
CA GLY A 401 -11.35 -8.99 49.43
C GLY A 401 -11.96 -9.35 50.79
N VAL A 402 -12.25 -10.63 51.04
CA VAL A 402 -12.84 -11.09 52.30
C VAL A 402 -11.78 -11.33 53.38
N PRO A 403 -12.03 -10.96 54.65
CA PRO A 403 -11.11 -11.19 55.78
C PRO A 403 -11.19 -12.62 56.34
N TYR A 404 -11.63 -13.59 55.53
CA TYR A 404 -11.80 -14.99 55.91
C TYR A 404 -10.75 -15.86 55.23
N LEU A 405 -10.42 -17.00 55.86
CA LEU A 405 -9.55 -18.03 55.30
C LEU A 405 -10.39 -19.20 54.80
N ALA A 406 -10.06 -19.70 53.62
CA ALA A 406 -10.72 -20.84 53.01
C ALA A 406 -10.10 -22.15 53.50
N VAL A 407 -10.96 -23.09 53.91
CA VAL A 407 -10.62 -24.46 54.33
C VAL A 407 -11.48 -25.44 53.56
N ARG A 408 -10.96 -26.63 53.26
CA ARG A 408 -11.73 -27.69 52.58
C ARG A 408 -12.91 -28.13 53.42
N LYS A 409 -14.08 -28.21 52.81
CA LYS A 409 -15.33 -28.64 53.45
C LYS A 409 -15.21 -30.01 54.12
N SER A 410 -14.48 -30.95 53.53
CA SER A 410 -14.25 -32.28 54.13
C SER A 410 -13.59 -32.23 55.52
N VAL A 411 -12.71 -31.25 55.75
CA VAL A 411 -12.02 -31.05 57.03
C VAL A 411 -12.97 -30.47 58.06
N VAL A 412 -13.82 -29.53 57.62
CA VAL A 412 -14.87 -28.95 58.46
C VAL A 412 -15.92 -30.00 58.83
N ASP A 413 -16.36 -30.82 57.87
CA ASP A 413 -17.33 -31.90 58.10
C ASP A 413 -16.77 -32.94 59.10
N SER A 414 -15.48 -33.25 59.05
CA SER A 414 -14.84 -34.12 60.05
C SER A 414 -14.79 -33.49 61.44
N TRP A 415 -14.57 -32.18 61.52
CA TRP A 415 -14.55 -31.45 62.78
C TRP A 415 -15.94 -31.34 63.42
N HIS A 416 -16.98 -31.12 62.60
CA HIS A 416 -18.37 -31.10 63.04
C HIS A 416 -18.83 -32.45 63.60
N SER A 417 -18.25 -33.58 63.16
CA SER A 417 -18.57 -34.90 63.71
C SER A 417 -18.02 -35.13 65.14
N GLU A 418 -17.06 -34.30 65.59
CA GLU A 418 -16.39 -34.45 66.89
C GLU A 418 -16.90 -33.49 67.98
N GLN A 419 -17.70 -32.46 67.66
CA GLN A 419 -18.13 -31.42 68.62
C GLN A 419 -19.66 -31.17 68.63
N THR A 420 -20.18 -30.83 69.81
CA THR A 420 -21.61 -30.64 70.09
C THR A 420 -22.05 -29.18 69.92
N ASP A 421 -22.96 -28.98 68.97
CA ASP A 421 -24.03 -27.97 68.76
C ASP A 421 -23.93 -26.47 69.11
N ASP A 422 -22.88 -25.92 69.74
CA ASP A 422 -22.89 -24.49 70.15
C ASP A 422 -21.91 -23.55 69.42
N ASP A 423 -21.03 -24.06 68.55
CA ASP A 423 -20.01 -23.25 67.81
C ASP A 423 -20.40 -22.92 66.34
N HIS A 424 -21.67 -23.06 65.97
CA HIS A 424 -22.15 -22.93 64.57
C HIS A 424 -22.14 -21.51 63.97
N ALA A 425 -21.73 -20.48 64.73
CA ALA A 425 -22.09 -19.09 64.43
C ALA A 425 -21.22 -18.38 63.37
N GLN A 426 -20.16 -18.98 62.81
CA GLN A 426 -19.22 -18.24 61.95
C GLN A 426 -18.72 -18.99 60.72
N LEU A 427 -19.45 -20.01 60.25
CA LEU A 427 -19.09 -20.73 59.02
C LEU A 427 -19.84 -20.17 57.81
N ILE A 428 -19.11 -19.63 56.84
CA ILE A 428 -19.67 -19.19 55.56
C ILE A 428 -19.35 -20.24 54.50
N GLN A 429 -20.37 -20.92 53.98
CA GLN A 429 -20.18 -21.91 52.92
C GLN A 429 -19.80 -21.22 51.61
N GLY A 430 -18.84 -21.80 50.87
CA GLY A 430 -18.44 -21.29 49.56
C GLY A 430 -19.56 -21.34 48.54
N ILE A 431 -19.52 -20.37 47.61
CA ILE A 431 -20.59 -20.11 46.64
C ILE A 431 -20.45 -21.03 45.41
N ALA A 432 -21.57 -21.56 44.92
CA ALA A 432 -21.57 -22.49 43.80
C ALA A 432 -21.17 -21.83 42.48
N GLU A 433 -21.66 -20.62 42.22
CA GLU A 433 -21.34 -19.82 41.03
C GLU A 433 -19.86 -19.44 40.93
N ARG A 434 -19.14 -19.49 42.06
CA ARG A 434 -17.69 -19.24 42.16
C ARG A 434 -16.86 -20.52 42.19
N ASN A 435 -17.48 -21.67 41.96
CA ASN A 435 -16.85 -22.99 42.08
C ASN A 435 -16.13 -23.17 43.44
N GLU A 436 -16.78 -22.74 44.53
CA GLU A 436 -16.24 -22.78 45.90
C GLU A 436 -17.02 -23.75 46.80
N THR A 437 -17.90 -24.59 46.26
CA THR A 437 -18.74 -25.53 47.04
C THR A 437 -17.95 -26.50 47.93
N HIS A 438 -16.69 -26.76 47.57
CA HIS A 438 -15.75 -27.61 48.29
C HIS A 438 -14.97 -26.86 49.38
N LEU A 439 -15.21 -25.55 49.55
CA LEU A 439 -14.55 -24.66 50.50
C LEU A 439 -15.57 -24.09 51.50
N CYS A 440 -15.08 -23.86 52.70
CA CYS A 440 -15.76 -23.09 53.73
C CYS A 440 -14.84 -21.94 54.14
N TRP A 441 -15.42 -20.75 54.32
CA TRP A 441 -14.74 -19.56 54.75
C TRP A 441 -14.88 -19.41 56.27
N LEU A 442 -13.74 -19.32 56.96
CA LEU A 442 -13.63 -19.26 58.41
C LEU A 442 -12.89 -17.98 58.84
N PRO A 443 -13.27 -17.36 59.97
CA PRO A 443 -12.53 -16.22 60.51
C PRO A 443 -11.14 -16.66 60.99
N PRO A 444 -10.13 -15.78 60.96
CA PRO A 444 -8.75 -16.12 61.34
C PRO A 444 -8.62 -16.68 62.78
N ASP A 445 -9.53 -16.29 63.67
CA ASP A 445 -9.52 -16.69 65.08
C ASP A 445 -10.20 -18.04 65.35
N HIS A 446 -10.68 -18.73 64.31
CA HIS A 446 -11.47 -19.96 64.47
C HIS A 446 -10.63 -21.11 65.07
N PRO A 447 -11.13 -21.88 66.07
CA PRO A 447 -10.39 -22.93 66.75
C PRO A 447 -9.82 -24.01 65.82
N LEU A 448 -10.54 -24.30 64.72
CA LEU A 448 -10.15 -25.26 63.69
C LEU A 448 -8.81 -24.89 63.00
N LEU A 449 -8.48 -23.60 62.91
CA LEU A 449 -7.25 -23.09 62.29
C LEU A 449 -6.03 -23.17 63.22
N GLN A 450 -6.25 -23.38 64.52
CA GLN A 450 -5.19 -23.45 65.55
C GLN A 450 -4.66 -24.89 65.76
N LYS A 451 -5.32 -25.90 65.17
CA LYS A 451 -4.82 -27.29 65.16
C LYS A 451 -3.74 -27.42 64.07
N ASP A 452 -2.59 -27.97 64.44
CA ASP A 452 -1.45 -28.15 63.53
C ASP A 452 -1.82 -28.99 62.29
N GLU A 453 -1.23 -28.61 61.14
CA GLU A 453 -1.25 -29.26 59.82
C GLU A 453 -2.46 -29.06 58.88
N GLN A 454 -3.23 -27.97 58.98
CA GLN A 454 -4.28 -27.67 58.00
C GLN A 454 -3.82 -26.71 56.88
N LEU A 455 -4.02 -27.11 55.63
CA LEU A 455 -3.87 -26.24 54.46
C LEU A 455 -4.99 -25.19 54.45
N THR A 456 -4.59 -23.93 54.65
CA THR A 456 -5.48 -22.77 54.63
C THR A 456 -5.08 -21.86 53.47
N TRP A 457 -6.08 -21.24 52.82
CA TRP A 457 -5.81 -20.32 51.73
C TRP A 457 -6.49 -18.97 51.96
N ASN A 458 -5.80 -17.90 51.63
CA ASN A 458 -6.44 -16.59 51.48
C ASN A 458 -7.12 -16.51 50.10
N ALA A 459 -8.20 -15.73 49.98
CA ALA A 459 -8.89 -15.42 48.73
C ALA A 459 -7.93 -15.05 47.59
N GLY A 460 -6.94 -14.19 47.86
CA GLY A 460 -5.94 -13.82 46.85
C GLY A 460 -5.09 -15.00 46.35
N GLN A 461 -4.74 -15.96 47.23
CA GLN A 461 -3.96 -17.13 46.86
C GLN A 461 -4.77 -18.11 46.00
N LEU A 462 -6.04 -18.34 46.36
CA LEU A 462 -6.96 -19.15 45.54
C LEU A 462 -7.16 -18.55 44.15
N ILE A 463 -7.32 -17.24 44.07
CA ILE A 463 -7.41 -16.53 42.79
C ILE A 463 -6.13 -16.78 41.98
N MET A 464 -4.95 -16.61 42.58
CA MET A 464 -3.68 -16.80 41.86
C MET A 464 -3.49 -18.22 41.32
N GLU A 465 -3.85 -19.24 42.10
CA GLU A 465 -3.77 -20.64 41.68
C GLU A 465 -4.71 -20.93 40.50
N ARG A 466 -5.96 -20.47 40.60
CA ARG A 466 -6.97 -20.62 39.53
C ARG A 466 -6.60 -19.82 38.28
N MET A 467 -6.06 -18.61 38.45
CA MET A 467 -5.60 -17.76 37.36
C MET A 467 -4.44 -18.42 36.59
N GLU A 468 -3.50 -19.06 37.28
CA GLU A 468 -2.41 -19.77 36.61
C GLU A 468 -2.95 -20.89 35.72
N GLN A 469 -3.88 -21.70 36.23
CA GLN A 469 -4.53 -22.76 35.43
C GLN A 469 -5.34 -22.18 34.26
N ALA A 470 -6.11 -21.12 34.51
CA ALA A 470 -6.95 -20.49 33.50
C ALA A 470 -6.13 -19.89 32.34
N ILE A 471 -5.05 -19.17 32.65
CA ILE A 471 -4.16 -18.59 31.63
C ILE A 471 -3.51 -19.70 30.80
N HIS A 472 -3.09 -20.82 31.41
CA HIS A 472 -2.55 -21.95 30.65
C HIS A 472 -3.60 -22.57 29.73
N GLN A 473 -4.83 -22.77 30.19
CA GLN A 473 -5.91 -23.34 29.39
C GLN A 473 -6.29 -22.44 28.21
N SER A 474 -6.25 -21.11 28.39
CA SER A 474 -6.58 -20.15 27.33
C SER A 474 -5.41 -19.77 26.43
N ALA A 475 -4.16 -20.04 26.81
CA ALA A 475 -2.97 -19.56 26.10
C ALA A 475 -2.95 -19.94 24.61
N ALA A 476 -3.38 -21.15 24.26
CA ALA A 476 -3.42 -21.62 22.87
C ALA A 476 -4.33 -20.78 21.97
N GLN A 477 -5.34 -20.10 22.53
CA GLN A 477 -6.25 -19.23 21.77
C GLN A 477 -5.59 -17.93 21.31
N PHE A 478 -4.41 -17.60 21.84
CA PHE A 478 -3.65 -16.39 21.54
C PHE A 478 -2.41 -16.65 20.69
N ILE A 479 -2.25 -17.87 20.17
CA ILE A 479 -1.20 -18.20 19.21
C ILE A 479 -1.86 -18.25 17.83
N GLY A 480 -2.10 -17.08 17.26
CA GLY A 480 -2.66 -16.92 15.93
C GLY A 480 -1.59 -16.62 14.86
N LEU A 481 -2.05 -16.35 13.64
CA LEU A 481 -1.18 -15.94 12.53
C LEU A 481 -0.38 -14.68 12.86
N GLN A 482 -0.99 -13.72 13.58
CA GLN A 482 -0.35 -12.46 13.91
C GLN A 482 0.78 -12.66 14.92
N GLU A 483 0.56 -13.45 15.96
CA GLU A 483 1.57 -13.77 16.97
C GLU A 483 2.68 -14.64 16.40
N SER A 484 2.35 -15.63 15.55
CA SER A 484 3.35 -16.42 14.82
C SER A 484 4.23 -15.54 13.94
N LYS A 485 3.63 -14.56 13.24
CA LYS A 485 4.39 -13.59 12.44
C LYS A 485 5.27 -12.69 13.32
N SER A 486 4.78 -12.25 14.48
CA SER A 486 5.60 -11.47 15.42
C SER A 486 6.81 -12.26 15.93
N ILE A 487 6.64 -13.55 16.20
CA ILE A 487 7.74 -14.44 16.59
C ILE A 487 8.73 -14.63 15.43
N LEU A 488 8.23 -14.85 14.21
CA LEU A 488 9.08 -14.95 13.01
C LEU A 488 9.86 -13.67 12.73
N ASN A 489 9.22 -12.50 12.80
CA ASN A 489 9.90 -11.22 12.63
C ASN A 489 11.01 -11.01 13.68
N TRP A 490 10.78 -11.46 14.92
CA TRP A 490 11.82 -11.44 15.95
C TRP A 490 12.97 -12.40 15.60
N LEU A 491 12.66 -13.60 15.12
CA LEU A 491 13.66 -14.56 14.66
C LEU A 491 14.47 -14.02 13.47
N GLU A 492 13.83 -13.36 12.50
CA GLU A 492 14.51 -12.68 11.38
C GLU A 492 15.48 -11.60 11.88
N SER A 493 15.14 -10.91 12.97
CA SER A 493 16.00 -9.85 13.54
C SER A 493 17.21 -10.37 14.30
N GLU A 494 17.07 -11.48 15.03
CA GLU A 494 18.13 -12.05 15.88
C GLU A 494 18.95 -13.14 15.16
N GLN A 495 18.30 -13.92 14.28
CA GLN A 495 18.85 -15.07 13.56
C GLN A 495 18.39 -15.11 12.08
N PRO A 496 18.82 -14.14 11.26
CA PRO A 496 18.34 -13.96 9.88
C PRO A 496 18.66 -15.10 8.91
N GLU A 497 19.66 -15.94 9.21
CA GLU A 497 20.01 -17.08 8.36
C GLU A 497 19.17 -18.34 8.65
N LEU A 498 18.52 -18.40 9.83
CA LEU A 498 17.68 -19.52 10.26
C LEU A 498 16.20 -19.28 9.97
N ALA A 499 15.75 -18.03 10.14
CA ALA A 499 14.41 -17.57 9.83
C ALA A 499 14.14 -17.62 8.32
#